data_AF-A0A538U4Y4-F1
#
_entry.id   AF-A0A538U4Y4-F1
#
_cell.length_a   1.000
_cell.length_b   1.000
_cell.length_c   1.000
_cell.angle_alpha   90.00
_cell.angle_beta   90.00
_cell.angle_gamma   90.00
#
_symmetry.space_group_name_H-M   'P 1'
#
loop_
_entity.id
_entity.type
_entity.pdbx_description
1 polymer ?
#
loop_
_entity_poly.entity_id
_entity_poly.type
_entity_poly.pdbx_seq_one_letter_code
_entity_poly.pdbx_strand_id
1 'polypeptide(L)'
;MLAQKRRAVLAMLLVLAVGLATPLVAGKVVTARLTSFSGTSDEGSFEDALQAAVRSAAADAPSADRPTVWKVTRISGLTGGSKSAKRIIVTVEAHW
;
A
#
# COMPACT_ATOMS: atom_id res chain seq x y z
N MET A 1 79.19 9.91 -13.10
CA MET A 1 78.71 9.33 -11.83
C MET A 1 77.92 10.43 -11.14
N LEU A 2 76.66 10.33 -10.71
CA LEU A 2 75.74 9.23 -10.49
C LEU A 2 74.33 9.85 -10.55
N ALA A 3 73.42 9.24 -11.28
CA ALA A 3 72.02 9.65 -11.35
C ALA A 3 71.33 9.36 -10.02
N GLN A 4 70.89 10.36 -9.28
CA GLN A 4 70.02 10.14 -8.12
C GLN A 4 69.25 11.41 -7.77
N LYS A 5 67.96 11.24 -7.46
CA LYS A 5 66.99 12.26 -7.03
C LYS A 5 66.29 13.06 -8.13
N ARG A 6 65.51 12.36 -8.94
CA ARG A 6 64.20 12.89 -9.37
C ARG A 6 63.13 11.96 -8.80
N ARG A 7 62.02 12.55 -8.34
CA ARG A 7 60.75 11.91 -7.90
C ARG A 7 60.57 11.70 -6.40
N ALA A 8 60.63 12.80 -5.66
CA ALA A 8 59.68 13.10 -4.59
C ALA A 8 59.11 14.46 -5.02
N VAL A 9 57.82 14.70 -5.19
CA VAL A 9 56.71 14.45 -4.28
C VAL A 9 55.45 14.42 -5.15
N LEU A 10 54.95 13.23 -5.48
CA LEU A 10 53.53 13.06 -5.82
C LEU A 10 52.82 13.03 -4.47
N ALA A 11 52.40 14.20 -3.99
CA ALA A 11 51.50 14.31 -2.85
C ALA A 11 50.15 13.77 -3.31
N MET A 12 50.05 12.44 -3.27
CA MET A 12 48.86 11.66 -3.52
C MET A 12 47.88 11.99 -2.40
N LEU A 13 46.93 12.87 -2.72
CA LEU A 13 45.81 13.24 -1.86
C LEU A 13 44.88 12.02 -1.75
N LEU A 14 45.21 11.10 -0.84
CA LEU A 14 44.36 9.96 -0.51
C LEU A 14 43.22 10.46 0.39
N VAL A 15 42.16 10.99 -0.23
CA VAL A 15 40.92 11.29 0.48
C VAL A 15 40.28 9.96 0.86
N LEU A 16 40.42 9.58 2.12
CA LEU A 16 39.76 8.43 2.71
C LEU A 16 38.27 8.77 2.85
N ALA A 17 37.48 8.45 1.82
CA ALA A 17 36.03 8.47 1.91
C ALA A 17 35.60 7.28 2.78
N VAL A 18 35.57 7.50 4.10
CA VAL A 18 34.86 6.61 5.04
C VAL A 18 33.39 6.76 4.73
N GLY A 19 32.92 5.99 3.75
CA GLY A 19 31.50 5.81 3.48
C GLY A 19 30.87 5.22 4.72
N LEU A 20 30.11 6.04 5.45
CA LEU A 20 29.16 5.59 6.44
C LEU A 20 28.08 4.77 5.72
N ALA A 21 28.37 3.50 5.46
CA ALA A 21 27.38 2.53 5.06
C ALA A 21 26.49 2.30 6.29
N THR A 22 25.45 3.10 6.44
CA THR A 22 24.34 2.77 7.31
C THR A 22 23.78 1.43 6.84
N PRO A 23 23.78 0.38 7.67
CA PRO A 23 23.10 -0.84 7.30
C PRO A 23 21.63 -0.49 7.12
N LEU A 24 21.12 -0.63 5.89
CA LEU A 24 19.68 -0.65 5.65
C LEU A 24 19.15 -1.82 6.49
N VAL A 25 18.51 -1.50 7.61
CA VAL A 25 17.71 -2.46 8.36
C VAL A 25 16.64 -2.92 7.38
N ALA A 26 16.77 -4.15 6.89
CA ALA A 26 15.76 -4.79 6.07
C ALA A 26 14.50 -4.92 6.93
N GLY A 27 13.66 -3.90 6.86
CA GLY A 27 12.34 -3.91 7.48
C GLY A 27 11.60 -5.13 6.97
N LYS A 28 11.01 -5.91 7.87
CA LYS A 28 10.14 -7.03 7.52
C LYS A 28 9.00 -6.49 6.64
N VAL A 29 9.09 -6.71 5.33
CA VAL A 29 8.00 -6.37 4.40
C VAL A 29 6.89 -7.37 4.65
N VAL A 30 5.89 -6.97 5.43
CA VAL A 30 4.66 -7.73 5.59
C VAL A 30 3.81 -7.41 4.35
N THR A 31 3.84 -8.30 3.37
CA THR A 31 2.91 -8.26 2.24
C THR A 31 1.53 -8.72 2.73
N ALA A 32 0.77 -7.81 3.31
CA ALA A 32 -0.66 -8.04 3.51
C ALA A 32 -1.31 -8.18 2.12
N ARG A 33 -2.03 -9.27 1.90
CA ARG A 33 -2.85 -9.42 0.68
C ARG A 33 -4.07 -8.51 0.85
N LEU A 34 -4.14 -7.42 0.09
CA LEU A 34 -5.33 -6.59 0.02
C LEU A 34 -6.27 -7.18 -1.03
N THR A 35 -7.51 -7.43 -0.63
CA THR A 35 -8.58 -7.88 -1.53
C THR A 35 -9.67 -6.82 -1.56
N SER A 36 -10.18 -6.51 -2.76
CA SER A 36 -11.23 -5.51 -2.97
C SER A 36 -12.61 -6.17 -3.04
N PHE A 37 -13.56 -5.64 -2.27
CA PHE A 37 -14.95 -6.11 -2.21
C PHE A 37 -15.89 -4.95 -2.48
N SER A 38 -16.97 -5.18 -3.22
CA SER A 38 -17.97 -4.16 -3.52
C SER A 38 -19.34 -4.61 -3.07
N GLY A 39 -20.10 -3.69 -2.47
CA GLY A 39 -21.50 -3.86 -2.12
C GLY A 39 -22.35 -2.78 -2.78
N THR A 40 -23.61 -3.11 -3.04
CA THR A 40 -24.53 -2.26 -3.80
C THR A 40 -25.87 -2.15 -3.10
N SER A 41 -26.46 -0.95 -3.12
CA SER A 41 -27.84 -0.70 -2.69
C SER A 41 -28.63 -0.05 -3.82
N ASP A 42 -29.75 -0.67 -4.20
CA ASP A 42 -30.66 -0.19 -5.24
C ASP A 42 -31.65 0.87 -4.74
N GLU A 43 -31.75 1.04 -3.42
CA GLU A 43 -32.55 2.07 -2.76
C GLU A 43 -31.74 3.33 -2.44
N GLY A 44 -30.42 3.25 -2.66
CA GLY A 44 -29.50 4.36 -2.42
C GLY A 44 -29.08 4.48 -0.97
N SER A 45 -29.14 3.38 -0.21
CA SER A 45 -28.62 3.30 1.14
C SER A 45 -27.12 3.04 1.10
N PHE A 46 -26.33 4.00 1.62
CA PHE A 46 -24.90 3.82 1.80
C PHE A 46 -24.61 2.71 2.82
N GLU A 47 -25.42 2.63 3.88
CA GLU A 47 -25.24 1.66 4.96
C GLU A 47 -25.39 0.23 4.43
N ASP A 48 -26.42 -0.03 3.61
CA ASP A 48 -26.65 -1.36 3.04
C ASP A 48 -25.51 -1.76 2.09
N ALA A 49 -25.08 -0.82 1.24
CA ALA A 49 -23.98 -1.04 0.31
C ALA A 49 -22.66 -1.31 1.05
N LEU A 50 -22.38 -0.55 2.11
CA LEU A 50 -21.19 -0.76 2.94
C LEU A 50 -21.27 -2.09 3.69
N GLN A 51 -22.41 -2.41 4.31
CA GLN A 51 -22.59 -3.64 5.06
C GLN A 51 -22.44 -4.87 4.15
N ALA A 52 -22.96 -4.81 2.92
CA ALA A 52 -22.77 -5.86 1.93
C ALA A 52 -21.28 -6.05 1.56
N ALA A 53 -20.54 -4.96 1.37
CA ALA A 53 -19.10 -5.00 1.07
C ALA A 53 -18.29 -5.59 2.24
N VAL A 54 -18.57 -5.16 3.48
CA VAL A 54 -17.91 -5.64 4.70
C VAL A 54 -18.24 -7.10 4.98
N ARG A 55 -19.49 -7.51 4.79
CA ARG A 55 -19.90 -8.91 4.94
C ARG A 55 -19.17 -9.82 3.97
N SER A 56 -18.97 -9.36 2.72
CA SER A 56 -18.20 -10.09 1.72
C SER A 56 -16.73 -10.21 2.12
N ALA A 57 -16.15 -9.13 2.64
CA ALA A 57 -14.78 -9.15 3.15
C ALA A 57 -14.60 -10.10 4.34
N ALA A 58 -15.55 -10.10 5.28
CA ALA A 58 -15.51 -10.99 6.45
C ALA A 58 -15.72 -12.47 6.07
N ALA A 59 -16.50 -12.75 5.03
CA ALA A 59 -16.72 -14.11 4.54
C ALA A 59 -15.50 -14.70 3.82
N ASP A 60 -14.63 -13.87 3.22
CA ASP A 60 -13.39 -14.31 2.58
C ASP A 60 -12.24 -14.54 3.60
N ALA A 61 -12.40 -14.09 4.85
CA ALA A 61 -11.39 -14.27 5.87
C ALA A 61 -11.21 -15.77 6.23
N PRO A 62 -9.98 -16.29 6.28
CA PRO A 62 -9.67 -17.72 6.42
C PRO A 62 -9.91 -18.26 7.83
N SER A 63 -10.09 -17.37 8.82
CA SER A 63 -10.42 -17.74 10.20
C SER A 63 -11.25 -16.65 10.85
N ALA A 64 -12.26 -17.07 11.64
CA ALA A 64 -13.11 -16.18 12.43
C ALA A 64 -12.33 -15.47 13.55
N ASP A 65 -11.15 -15.96 13.93
CA ASP A 65 -10.35 -15.40 15.03
C ASP A 65 -9.54 -14.17 14.60
N ARG A 66 -9.45 -13.87 13.30
CA ARG A 66 -8.70 -12.72 12.80
C ARG A 66 -9.64 -11.57 12.47
N PRO A 67 -9.43 -10.37 13.05
CA PRO A 67 -10.22 -9.22 12.69
C PRO A 67 -9.96 -8.85 11.23
N THR A 68 -11.03 -8.74 10.45
CA THR A 68 -10.96 -8.21 9.08
C THR A 68 -10.76 -6.70 9.16
N VAL A 69 -9.59 -6.22 8.76
CA VAL A 69 -9.28 -4.78 8.70
C VAL A 69 -9.58 -4.31 7.30
N TRP A 70 -10.40 -3.27 7.18
CA TRP A 70 -10.83 -2.75 5.88
C TRP A 70 -10.87 -1.23 5.85
N LYS A 71 -10.84 -0.68 4.64
CA LYS A 71 -11.03 0.75 4.37
C LYS A 71 -11.91 0.92 3.14
N VAL A 72 -12.73 1.97 3.11
CA VAL A 72 -13.45 2.35 1.89
C VAL A 72 -12.47 2.94 0.89
N THR A 73 -12.49 2.45 -0.35
CA THR A 73 -11.62 2.95 -1.43
C THR A 73 -12.38 3.65 -2.53
N ARG A 74 -13.65 3.31 -2.72
CA ARG A 74 -14.51 3.97 -3.69
C ARG A 74 -15.94 4.02 -3.19
N ILE A 75 -16.54 5.20 -3.35
CA ILE A 75 -17.98 5.38 -3.25
C ILE A 75 -18.43 5.90 -4.60
N SER A 76 -19.38 5.22 -5.21
CA SER A 76 -19.97 5.64 -6.48
C SER A 76 -21.48 5.48 -6.41
N GLY A 77 -22.19 6.28 -7.18
CA GLY A 77 -23.64 6.21 -7.20
C GLY A 77 -24.18 6.61 -8.55
N LEU A 78 -25.33 6.05 -8.88
CA LEU A 78 -26.13 6.46 -10.02
C LEU A 78 -27.34 7.23 -9.48
N THR A 79 -27.43 8.49 -9.88
CA THR A 79 -28.58 9.36 -9.62
C THR A 79 -29.09 9.88 -10.96
N GLY A 80 -30.38 9.66 -11.24
CA GLY A 80 -31.05 10.19 -12.43
C GLY A 80 -31.48 9.13 -13.45
N GLY A 81 -32.50 9.48 -14.23
CA GLY A 81 -33.21 8.61 -15.16
C GLY A 81 -34.73 8.88 -15.14
N SER A 82 -35.47 8.32 -16.09
CA SER A 82 -36.96 8.43 -16.16
C SER A 82 -37.68 7.73 -14.99
N LYS A 83 -36.97 6.89 -14.24
CA LYS A 83 -37.36 6.38 -12.93
C LYS A 83 -36.32 6.84 -11.92
N SER A 84 -36.74 7.18 -10.71
CA SER A 84 -35.90 7.57 -9.56
C SER A 84 -34.96 6.45 -9.10
N ALA A 85 -34.08 5.96 -9.98
CA ALA A 85 -33.03 5.02 -9.61
C ALA A 85 -32.00 5.78 -8.76
N LYS A 86 -31.93 5.38 -7.49
CA LYS A 86 -30.89 5.80 -6.55
C LYS A 86 -30.06 4.56 -6.27
N ARG A 87 -28.97 4.35 -7.01
CA ARG A 87 -28.08 3.22 -6.75
C ARG A 87 -26.81 3.74 -6.09
N ILE A 88 -26.37 3.11 -5.01
CA ILE A 88 -25.06 3.35 -4.39
C ILE A 88 -24.23 2.08 -4.46
N ILE A 89 -22.94 2.23 -4.76
CA ILE A 89 -21.94 1.19 -4.83
C ILE A 89 -20.77 1.63 -3.95
N VAL A 90 -20.42 0.79 -2.97
CA VAL A 90 -19.30 1.01 -2.05
C VAL A 90 -18.28 -0.10 -2.25
N THR A 91 -17.03 0.28 -2.49
CA THR A 91 -15.89 -0.64 -2.58
C THR A 91 -15.01 -0.47 -1.35
N VAL A 92 -14.67 -1.59 -0.72
CA VAL A 92 -13.73 -1.68 0.40
C VAL A 92 -12.52 -2.52 0.00
N GLU A 93 -11.35 -2.14 0.48
CA GLU A 93 -10.17 -3.01 0.49
C GLU A 93 -10.03 -3.60 1.89
N ALA A 94 -9.86 -4.92 1.98
CA ALA A 94 -9.74 -5.64 3.24
C ALA A 94 -8.52 -6.57 3.28
N HIS A 95 -8.03 -6.85 4.49
CA HIS A 95 -6.96 -7.81 4.79
C HIS A 95 -7.13 -8.42 6.19
N TRP A 96 -6.42 -9.53 6.45
CA TRP A 96 -6.46 -10.36 7.65
C TRP A 96 -5.14 -11.13 7.87
#